data_AF-A0A6J8DJK1-F1
#
_entry.id   AF-A0A6J8DJK1-F1
#
_cell.length_a   1.000
_cell.length_b   1.000
_cell.length_c   1.000
_cell.angle_alpha   90.00
_cell.angle_beta   90.00
_cell.angle_gamma   90.00
#
_symmetry.space_group_name_H-M   'P 1'
#
loop_
_entity.id
_entity.type
_entity.pdbx_description
1 polymer ?
#
loop_
_entity_poly.entity_id
_entity_poly.type
_entity_poly.pdbx_seq_one_letter_code
_entity_poly.pdbx_strand_id
1 'polypeptide(L)'
;MLGFRTIRAQTCCQMATDHHKAMQMLEITLFGFANELIQEYCVYSKQNKIVPSVEGYFAWFDEVKNENVIFTSEVIFTYILSLYLFRAAAGRNNPSLILASRMKFAPLFYALNMTNYQELHCRDIIMHMTMPDDVKSLINQNQAFSCSGHPSKGEGGDFILEAKNRRTKTWMPPCIPSEDRWYRVCRNQDRLEKVFRCMISKIKCT
;
A
#
# COMPACT_ATOMS: atom_id res chain seq x y z
N MET A 1 -0.77 -8.73 -22.62
CA MET A 1 0.32 -9.42 -21.87
C MET A 1 1.50 -8.45 -21.80
N LEU A 2 2.15 -8.24 -20.63
CA LEU A 2 3.22 -7.24 -20.37
C LEU A 2 4.54 -7.46 -21.17
N GLY A 3 4.48 -8.08 -22.35
CA GLY A 3 5.65 -8.36 -23.20
C GLY A 3 6.56 -9.49 -22.71
N PHE A 4 6.20 -10.21 -21.63
CA PHE A 4 7.00 -11.33 -21.11
C PHE A 4 7.04 -12.49 -22.10
N ARG A 5 8.25 -12.80 -22.59
CA ARG A 5 8.47 -13.86 -23.59
C ARG A 5 8.85 -15.21 -22.99
N THR A 6 9.38 -15.24 -21.76
CA THR A 6 9.80 -16.50 -21.12
C THR A 6 8.71 -17.02 -20.19
N ILE A 7 8.53 -18.35 -20.17
CA ILE A 7 7.58 -19.03 -19.27
C ILE A 7 7.86 -18.62 -17.82
N ARG A 8 9.14 -18.57 -17.41
CA ARG A 8 9.52 -18.19 -16.05
C ARG A 8 9.08 -16.76 -15.68
N ALA A 9 9.18 -15.81 -16.60
CA ALA A 9 8.71 -14.44 -16.34
C ALA A 9 7.17 -14.38 -16.26
N GLN A 10 6.47 -15.12 -17.11
CA GLN A 10 5.01 -15.24 -17.07
C GLN A 10 4.54 -15.87 -15.75
N THR A 11 5.17 -16.99 -15.32
CA THR A 11 4.87 -17.63 -14.03
C THR A 11 5.18 -16.71 -12.86
N CYS A 12 6.31 -16.00 -12.88
CA CYS A 12 6.65 -15.01 -11.85
C CYS A 12 5.56 -13.92 -11.74
N CYS A 13 5.04 -13.45 -12.87
CA CYS A 13 3.95 -12.48 -12.93
C CYS A 13 2.63 -13.05 -12.43
N GLN A 14 2.24 -14.25 -12.87
CA GLN A 14 0.97 -14.89 -12.52
C GLN A 14 0.91 -15.29 -11.04
N MET A 15 2.01 -15.82 -10.53
CA MET A 15 2.10 -16.30 -9.15
C MET A 15 2.53 -15.20 -8.17
N ALA A 16 2.85 -14.00 -8.67
CA ALA A 16 3.36 -12.88 -7.88
C ALA A 16 4.51 -13.28 -6.94
N THR A 17 5.45 -14.13 -7.42
CA THR A 17 6.49 -14.73 -6.57
C THR A 17 7.44 -13.71 -5.95
N ASP A 18 7.59 -12.56 -6.59
CA ASP A 18 8.33 -11.41 -6.08
C ASP A 18 7.33 -10.27 -5.83
N HIS A 19 7.13 -9.96 -4.56
CA HIS A 19 6.15 -8.97 -4.14
C HIS A 19 6.45 -7.57 -4.69
N HIS A 20 7.71 -7.16 -4.75
CA HIS A 20 8.06 -5.82 -5.25
C HIS A 20 7.78 -5.70 -6.75
N LYS A 21 8.13 -6.73 -7.52
CA LYS A 21 7.84 -6.75 -8.97
C LYS A 21 6.35 -6.86 -9.26
N ALA A 22 5.62 -7.69 -8.52
CA ALA A 22 4.17 -7.81 -8.64
C ALA A 22 3.48 -6.44 -8.49
N MET A 23 3.97 -5.64 -7.55
CA MET A 23 3.42 -4.31 -7.31
C MET A 23 3.79 -3.28 -8.37
N GLN A 24 5.02 -3.33 -8.88
CA GLN A 24 5.39 -2.52 -10.05
C GLN A 24 4.52 -2.88 -11.27
N MET A 25 4.23 -4.17 -11.48
CA MET A 25 3.33 -4.60 -12.55
C MET A 25 1.89 -4.11 -12.33
N LEU A 26 1.38 -4.14 -11.09
CA LEU A 26 0.08 -3.58 -10.75
C LEU A 26 0.03 -2.07 -11.04
N GLU A 27 1.08 -1.34 -10.69
CA GLU A 27 1.19 0.11 -10.91
C GLU A 27 1.25 0.47 -12.41
N ILE A 28 2.06 -0.26 -13.18
CA ILE A 28 2.10 -0.12 -14.66
C ILE A 28 0.72 -0.40 -15.25
N THR A 29 0.04 -1.42 -14.76
CA THR A 29 -1.30 -1.79 -15.21
C THR A 29 -2.30 -0.68 -14.88
N LEU A 30 -2.29 -0.17 -13.63
CA LEU A 30 -3.14 0.93 -13.19
C LEU A 30 -3.00 2.17 -14.07
N PHE A 31 -1.76 2.65 -14.26
CA PHE A 31 -1.51 3.83 -15.07
C PHE A 31 -1.79 3.60 -16.56
N GLY A 32 -1.50 2.40 -17.08
CA GLY A 32 -1.83 2.04 -18.46
C GLY A 32 -3.32 2.13 -18.72
N PHE A 33 -4.14 1.46 -17.91
CA PHE A 33 -5.60 1.50 -18.07
C PHE A 33 -6.18 2.90 -17.80
N ALA A 34 -5.65 3.64 -16.82
CA ALA A 34 -6.09 5.01 -16.56
C ALA A 34 -5.80 5.95 -17.75
N ASN A 35 -4.64 5.79 -18.40
CA ASN A 35 -4.30 6.56 -19.58
C ASN A 35 -5.24 6.26 -20.76
N GLU A 36 -5.62 5.00 -20.98
CA GLU A 36 -6.59 4.63 -22.01
C GLU A 36 -7.95 5.31 -21.78
N LEU A 37 -8.46 5.32 -20.53
CA LEU A 37 -9.71 6.01 -20.20
C LEU A 37 -9.63 7.53 -20.41
N ILE A 38 -8.53 8.14 -19.95
CA ILE A 38 -8.32 9.59 -20.12
C ILE A 38 -8.17 9.93 -21.60
N GLN A 39 -7.53 9.07 -22.39
CA GLN A 39 -7.36 9.26 -23.82
C GLN A 39 -8.71 9.30 -24.54
N GLU A 40 -9.64 8.39 -24.21
CA GLU A 40 -11.00 8.40 -24.76
C GLU A 40 -11.71 9.74 -24.47
N TYR A 41 -11.64 10.22 -23.23
CA TYR A 41 -12.20 11.53 -22.87
C TYR A 41 -11.53 12.70 -23.61
N CYS A 42 -10.21 12.67 -23.77
CA CYS A 42 -9.46 13.68 -24.51
C CYS A 42 -9.85 13.71 -26.00
N VAL A 43 -10.05 12.54 -26.61
CA VAL A 43 -10.52 12.41 -28.01
C VAL A 43 -11.93 12.97 -28.14
N TYR A 44 -12.84 12.58 -27.24
CA TYR A 44 -14.20 13.14 -27.17
C TYR A 44 -14.18 14.67 -27.02
N SER A 45 -13.38 15.19 -26.10
CA SER A 45 -13.26 16.63 -25.85
C SER A 45 -12.74 17.37 -27.09
N LYS A 46 -11.76 16.81 -27.78
CA LYS A 46 -11.22 17.37 -29.04
C LYS A 46 -12.26 17.40 -30.16
N GLN A 47 -13.04 16.34 -30.32
CA GLN A 47 -14.11 16.26 -31.33
C GLN A 47 -15.22 17.27 -31.06
N ASN A 48 -15.58 17.47 -29.79
CA ASN A 48 -16.64 18.37 -29.36
C ASN A 48 -16.14 19.80 -29.07
N LYS A 49 -14.85 20.08 -29.25
CA LYS A 49 -14.20 21.37 -28.97
C LYS A 49 -14.40 21.85 -27.52
N ILE A 50 -14.43 20.91 -26.58
CA ILE A 50 -14.53 21.16 -25.15
C ILE A 50 -13.11 21.21 -24.56
N VAL A 51 -12.88 22.11 -23.61
CA VAL A 51 -11.62 22.14 -22.86
C VAL A 51 -11.64 21.00 -21.83
N PRO A 52 -10.69 20.05 -21.87
CA PRO A 52 -10.65 18.96 -20.90
C PRO A 52 -10.51 19.48 -19.47
N SER A 53 -11.33 18.95 -18.57
CA SER A 53 -11.28 19.23 -17.13
C SER A 53 -11.63 17.96 -16.34
N VAL A 54 -11.33 17.96 -15.05
CA VAL A 54 -11.65 16.83 -14.17
C VAL A 54 -13.17 16.70 -14.02
N GLU A 55 -13.85 17.82 -13.80
CA GLU A 55 -15.31 17.88 -13.69
C GLU A 55 -15.96 17.44 -15.00
N GLY A 56 -15.42 17.88 -16.14
CA GLY A 56 -15.87 17.46 -17.46
C GLY A 56 -15.65 15.97 -17.73
N TYR A 57 -14.58 15.37 -17.20
CA TYR A 57 -14.35 13.92 -17.31
C TYR A 57 -15.46 13.14 -16.60
N PHE A 58 -15.80 13.52 -15.35
CA PHE A 58 -16.86 12.84 -14.61
C PHE A 58 -18.23 13.01 -15.25
N ALA A 59 -18.56 14.22 -15.72
CA ALA A 59 -19.80 14.46 -16.46
C ALA A 59 -19.89 13.64 -17.75
N TRP A 60 -18.79 13.54 -18.50
CA TRP A 60 -18.73 12.69 -19.70
C TRP A 60 -18.86 11.21 -19.36
N PHE A 61 -18.21 10.76 -18.29
CA PHE A 61 -18.21 9.37 -17.87
C PHE A 61 -19.61 8.89 -17.47
N ASP A 62 -20.41 9.74 -16.81
CA ASP A 62 -21.80 9.42 -16.44
C ASP A 62 -22.71 9.21 -17.66
N GLU A 63 -22.37 9.79 -18.81
CA GLU A 63 -23.13 9.67 -20.06
C GLU A 63 -22.56 8.60 -21.01
N VAL A 64 -21.39 8.04 -20.71
CA VAL A 64 -20.69 7.13 -21.62
C VAL A 64 -21.44 5.80 -21.73
N LYS A 65 -21.75 5.38 -22.97
CA LYS A 65 -22.42 4.09 -23.25
C LYS A 65 -21.49 3.02 -23.78
N ASN A 66 -20.22 3.36 -24.01
CA ASN A 66 -19.25 2.41 -24.52
C ASN A 66 -18.93 1.38 -23.44
N GLU A 67 -19.37 0.13 -23.67
CA GLU A 67 -19.19 -0.98 -22.73
C GLU A 67 -17.72 -1.22 -22.36
N ASN A 68 -16.78 -0.99 -23.30
CA ASN A 68 -15.35 -1.15 -23.01
C ASN A 68 -14.83 -0.10 -22.03
N VAL A 69 -15.34 1.14 -22.11
CA VAL A 69 -14.97 2.23 -21.19
C VAL A 69 -15.54 1.94 -19.80
N ILE A 70 -16.82 1.52 -19.74
CA ILE A 70 -17.48 1.13 -18.49
C ILE A 70 -16.73 -0.04 -17.85
N PHE A 71 -16.49 -1.12 -18.59
CA PHE A 71 -15.75 -2.28 -18.11
C PHE A 71 -14.35 -1.90 -17.61
N THR A 72 -13.61 -1.12 -18.39
CA THR A 72 -12.26 -0.69 -18.01
C THR A 72 -12.28 0.12 -16.72
N SER A 73 -13.23 1.04 -16.58
CA SER A 73 -13.39 1.82 -15.35
C SER A 73 -13.70 0.95 -14.14
N GLU A 74 -14.56 -0.07 -14.29
CA GLU A 74 -14.89 -1.00 -13.23
C GLU A 74 -13.66 -1.82 -12.81
N VAL A 75 -12.88 -2.28 -13.79
CA VAL A 75 -11.62 -2.99 -13.55
C VAL A 75 -10.64 -2.12 -12.75
N ILE A 76 -10.49 -0.85 -13.11
CA ILE A 76 -9.62 0.09 -12.40
C ILE A 76 -10.14 0.38 -10.99
N PHE A 77 -11.36 0.91 -10.86
CA PHE A 77 -11.86 1.45 -9.59
C PHE A 77 -12.28 0.38 -8.59
N THR A 78 -12.70 -0.79 -9.05
CA THR A 78 -13.11 -1.88 -8.16
C THR A 78 -11.93 -2.76 -7.76
N TYR A 79 -11.03 -3.12 -8.69
CA TYR A 79 -9.98 -4.09 -8.42
C TYR A 79 -8.59 -3.47 -8.32
N ILE A 80 -8.08 -2.86 -9.41
CA ILE A 80 -6.66 -2.48 -9.49
C ILE A 80 -6.34 -1.37 -8.47
N LEU A 81 -7.15 -0.31 -8.45
CA LEU A 81 -6.97 0.81 -7.53
C LEU A 81 -7.14 0.37 -6.08
N SER A 82 -8.14 -0.48 -5.80
CA SER A 82 -8.36 -1.01 -4.46
C SER A 82 -7.18 -1.85 -3.96
N LEU A 83 -6.59 -2.71 -4.81
CA LEU A 83 -5.40 -3.48 -4.46
C LEU A 83 -4.18 -2.56 -4.24
N TYR A 84 -4.02 -1.53 -5.08
CA TYR A 84 -2.97 -0.53 -4.92
C TYR A 84 -3.11 0.24 -3.61
N LEU A 85 -4.31 0.73 -3.31
CA LEU A 85 -4.64 1.46 -2.08
C LEU A 85 -4.49 0.58 -0.85
N PHE A 86 -4.89 -0.69 -0.91
CA PHE A 86 -4.70 -1.65 0.18
C PHE A 86 -3.22 -1.76 0.58
N ARG A 87 -2.32 -1.92 -0.40
CA ARG A 87 -0.87 -1.93 -0.12
C ARG A 87 -0.41 -0.58 0.40
N ALA A 88 -0.76 0.52 -0.26
CA ALA A 88 -0.32 1.85 0.14
C ALA A 88 -0.78 2.17 1.58
N ALA A 89 -1.97 1.71 1.94
CA ALA A 89 -2.53 1.81 3.28
C ALA A 89 -1.79 0.93 4.28
N ALA A 90 -1.46 -0.33 3.92
CA ALA A 90 -0.65 -1.21 4.76
C ALA A 90 0.74 -0.61 5.03
N GLY A 91 1.39 -0.09 3.98
CA GLY A 91 2.68 0.61 4.10
C GLY A 91 2.60 1.91 4.89
N ARG A 92 1.41 2.53 4.98
CA ARG A 92 1.15 3.72 5.79
C ARG A 92 0.49 3.43 7.14
N ASN A 93 0.31 2.15 7.47
CA ASN A 93 -0.46 1.69 8.62
C ASN A 93 -1.81 2.42 8.79
N ASN A 94 -2.57 2.60 7.70
CA ASN A 94 -3.86 3.28 7.70
C ASN A 94 -5.01 2.25 7.71
N PRO A 95 -5.60 1.94 8.88
CA PRO A 95 -6.52 0.83 9.02
C PRO A 95 -7.85 1.02 8.29
N SER A 96 -8.37 2.24 8.28
CA SER A 96 -9.60 2.57 7.59
C SER A 96 -9.47 2.36 6.09
N LEU A 97 -8.33 2.77 5.51
CA LEU A 97 -8.08 2.58 4.08
C LEU A 97 -7.78 1.11 3.73
N ILE A 98 -7.13 0.35 4.62
CA ILE A 98 -6.96 -1.10 4.50
C ILE A 98 -8.33 -1.78 4.41
N LEU A 99 -9.23 -1.47 5.35
CA LEU A 99 -10.57 -2.06 5.40
C LEU A 99 -11.41 -1.67 4.18
N ALA A 100 -11.49 -0.37 3.86
CA ALA A 100 -12.25 0.12 2.71
C ALA A 100 -11.78 -0.52 1.39
N SER A 101 -10.46 -0.61 1.19
CA SER A 101 -9.88 -1.24 0.01
C SER A 101 -10.25 -2.72 -0.05
N ARG A 102 -10.09 -3.46 1.05
CA ARG A 102 -10.48 -4.89 1.13
C ARG A 102 -11.94 -5.11 0.79
N MET A 103 -12.85 -4.31 1.35
CA MET A 103 -14.28 -4.43 1.05
C MET A 103 -14.56 -4.21 -0.44
N LYS A 104 -13.83 -3.28 -1.09
CA LYS A 104 -14.04 -2.96 -2.50
C LYS A 104 -13.61 -4.10 -3.44
N PHE A 105 -12.47 -4.76 -3.17
CA PHE A 105 -12.01 -5.88 -4.01
C PHE A 105 -12.40 -7.28 -3.50
N ALA A 106 -13.05 -7.40 -2.33
CA ALA A 106 -13.51 -8.68 -1.78
C ALA A 106 -14.32 -9.56 -2.75
N PRO A 107 -15.19 -9.00 -3.63
CA PRO A 107 -15.90 -9.80 -4.64
C PRO A 107 -14.97 -10.66 -5.51
N LEU A 108 -13.72 -10.23 -5.73
CA LEU A 108 -12.72 -11.00 -6.47
C LEU A 108 -12.44 -12.36 -5.83
N PHE A 109 -12.41 -12.44 -4.50
CA PHE A 109 -12.20 -13.71 -3.78
C PHE A 109 -13.33 -14.70 -4.04
N TYR A 110 -14.55 -14.20 -4.12
CA TYR A 110 -15.74 -15.01 -4.41
C TYR A 110 -15.79 -15.42 -5.88
N ALA A 111 -15.42 -14.54 -6.80
CA ALA A 111 -15.34 -14.84 -8.23
C ALA A 111 -14.26 -15.88 -8.57
N LEU A 112 -13.10 -15.83 -7.91
CA LEU A 112 -11.97 -16.74 -8.17
C LEU A 112 -12.01 -18.05 -7.37
N ASN A 113 -13.08 -18.30 -6.61
CA ASN A 113 -13.23 -19.46 -5.73
C ASN A 113 -12.05 -19.66 -4.75
N MET A 114 -11.57 -18.55 -4.17
CA MET A 114 -10.43 -18.53 -3.27
C MET A 114 -10.88 -18.80 -1.82
N THR A 115 -11.36 -20.03 -1.55
CA THR A 115 -12.06 -20.42 -0.31
C THR A 115 -11.35 -20.01 0.98
N ASN A 116 -10.03 -20.21 1.08
CA ASN A 116 -9.25 -19.80 2.26
C ASN A 116 -9.30 -18.28 2.50
N TYR A 117 -9.22 -17.48 1.44
CA TYR A 117 -9.28 -16.02 1.53
C TYR A 117 -10.69 -15.53 1.83
N GLN A 118 -11.72 -16.19 1.29
CA GLN A 118 -13.11 -15.94 1.62
C GLN A 118 -13.37 -16.19 3.12
N GLU A 119 -12.90 -17.33 3.64
CA GLU A 119 -13.05 -17.66 5.07
C GLU A 119 -12.34 -16.64 5.97
N LEU A 120 -11.09 -16.28 5.64
CA LEU A 120 -10.34 -15.26 6.37
C LEU A 120 -11.07 -13.92 6.37
N HIS A 121 -11.63 -13.52 5.23
CA HIS A 121 -12.40 -12.29 5.11
C HIS A 121 -13.67 -12.31 5.99
N CYS A 122 -14.46 -13.39 5.93
CA CYS A 122 -15.65 -13.56 6.75
C CYS A 122 -15.32 -13.55 8.25
N ARG A 123 -14.31 -14.32 8.67
CA ARG A 123 -13.89 -14.38 10.08
C ARG A 123 -13.46 -13.03 10.61
N ASP A 124 -12.65 -12.29 9.84
CA ASP A 124 -12.16 -10.97 10.22
C ASP A 124 -13.30 -9.96 10.38
N ILE A 125 -14.28 -9.96 9.46
CA ILE A 125 -15.49 -9.12 9.58
C ILE A 125 -16.30 -9.49 10.82
N ILE A 126 -16.57 -10.78 11.03
CA ILE A 126 -17.37 -11.25 12.17
C ILE A 126 -16.68 -10.87 13.49
N MET A 127 -15.36 -11.10 13.60
CA MET A 127 -14.57 -10.70 14.76
C MET A 127 -14.70 -9.20 15.02
N HIS A 128 -14.51 -8.37 13.99
CA HIS A 128 -14.65 -6.92 14.12
C HIS A 128 -16.07 -6.49 14.51
N MET A 129 -17.12 -7.12 13.99
CA MET A 129 -18.51 -6.76 14.31
C MET A 129 -18.90 -7.14 15.74
N THR A 130 -18.53 -8.35 16.16
CA THR A 130 -18.87 -8.95 17.47
C THR A 130 -18.05 -8.42 18.64
N MET A 131 -16.95 -7.72 18.37
CA MET A 131 -16.05 -7.23 19.41
C MET A 131 -16.71 -6.14 20.28
N PRO A 132 -16.53 -6.18 21.62
CA PRO A 132 -16.99 -5.11 22.51
C PRO A 132 -16.36 -3.76 22.16
N ASP A 133 -17.09 -2.67 22.40
CA ASP A 133 -16.65 -1.32 22.01
C ASP A 133 -15.34 -0.90 22.67
N ASP A 134 -15.10 -1.33 23.91
CA ASP A 134 -13.85 -1.07 24.62
C ASP A 134 -12.65 -1.70 23.91
N VAL A 135 -12.82 -2.92 23.39
CA VAL A 135 -11.77 -3.63 22.66
C VAL A 135 -11.59 -3.04 21.27
N LYS A 136 -12.68 -2.66 20.58
CA LYS A 136 -12.61 -1.91 19.31
C LYS A 136 -11.84 -0.60 19.48
N SER A 137 -12.14 0.15 20.55
CA SER A 137 -11.47 1.40 20.87
C SER A 137 -9.97 1.17 21.13
N LEU A 138 -9.63 0.16 21.93
CA LEU A 138 -8.24 -0.21 22.18
C LEU A 138 -7.49 -0.60 20.89
N ILE A 139 -8.10 -1.41 20.04
CA ILE A 139 -7.48 -1.81 18.76
C ILE A 139 -7.31 -0.59 17.87
N ASN A 140 -8.35 0.21 17.65
CA ASN A 140 -8.28 1.39 16.79
C ASN A 140 -7.21 2.40 17.24
N GLN A 141 -7.04 2.57 18.56
CA GLN A 141 -6.00 3.43 19.13
C GLN A 141 -4.57 2.88 18.92
N ASN A 142 -4.41 1.56 18.85
CA ASN A 142 -3.10 0.90 18.79
C ASN A 142 -2.77 0.25 17.44
N GLN A 143 -3.70 0.27 16.49
CA GLN A 143 -3.55 -0.33 15.17
C GLN A 143 -2.60 0.48 14.28
N ALA A 144 -2.57 1.80 14.44
CA ALA A 144 -1.76 2.72 13.64
C ALA A 144 -0.60 3.31 14.44
N PHE A 145 0.63 3.10 13.98
CA PHE A 145 1.83 3.75 14.52
C PHE A 145 2.19 4.95 13.62
N SER A 146 2.10 6.17 14.16
CA SER A 146 2.57 7.38 13.47
C SER A 146 3.83 7.90 14.16
N CYS A 147 4.98 7.81 13.48
CA CYS A 147 6.23 8.43 13.95
C CYS A 147 6.28 9.94 13.70
N SER A 148 5.33 10.49 12.93
CA SER A 148 5.32 11.90 12.49
C SER A 148 4.26 12.76 13.18
N GLY A 149 3.38 12.15 13.99
CA GLY A 149 2.21 12.83 14.57
C GLY A 149 1.09 13.12 13.57
N HIS A 150 1.27 12.79 12.28
CA HIS A 150 0.24 12.96 11.26
C HIS A 150 -0.63 11.69 11.15
N PRO A 151 -1.97 11.79 11.28
CA PRO A 151 -2.86 10.62 11.30
C PRO A 151 -2.92 9.86 9.97
N SER A 152 -2.61 10.52 8.85
CA SER A 152 -2.56 9.88 7.52
C SER A 152 -1.15 9.50 7.03
N LYS A 153 -0.10 9.79 7.82
CA LYS A 153 1.29 9.36 7.54
C LYS A 153 1.78 8.47 8.66
N GLY A 154 1.20 7.27 8.77
CA GLY A 154 1.86 6.18 9.47
C GLY A 154 3.01 5.66 8.59
N GLU A 155 4.06 5.15 9.23
CA GLU A 155 5.01 4.27 8.58
C GLU A 155 4.58 2.85 8.96
N GLY A 156 4.56 1.92 8.01
CA GLY A 156 4.27 0.51 8.31
C GLY A 156 5.18 0.03 9.42
N GLY A 157 4.66 -0.75 10.38
CA GLY A 157 5.44 -1.23 11.51
C GLY A 157 6.75 -1.90 11.09
N ASP A 158 6.73 -2.61 9.95
CA ASP A 158 7.92 -3.22 9.34
C ASP A 158 8.96 -2.18 8.89
N PHE A 159 8.55 -1.07 8.27
CA PHE A 159 9.47 0.03 7.92
C PHE A 159 10.08 0.70 9.15
N ILE A 160 9.29 0.89 10.22
CA ILE A 160 9.79 1.45 11.49
C ILE A 160 10.81 0.49 12.12
N LEU A 161 10.49 -0.81 12.14
CA LEU A 161 11.39 -1.84 12.66
C LEU A 161 12.64 -1.96 11.81
N GLU A 162 12.54 -1.90 10.48
CA GLU A 162 13.67 -1.94 9.57
C GLU A 162 14.55 -0.70 9.76
N ALA A 163 13.97 0.50 9.89
CA ALA A 163 14.71 1.72 10.17
C ALA A 163 15.43 1.65 11.51
N LYS A 164 14.76 1.18 12.57
CA LYS A 164 15.36 0.92 13.89
C LYS A 164 16.49 -0.11 13.80
N ASN A 165 16.28 -1.19 13.06
CA ASN A 165 17.28 -2.24 12.84
C ASN A 165 18.51 -1.67 12.10
N ARG A 166 18.30 -0.87 11.05
CA ARG A 166 19.37 -0.20 10.30
C ARG A 166 20.20 0.71 11.21
N ARG A 167 19.56 1.51 12.06
CA ARG A 167 20.23 2.36 13.07
C ARG A 167 20.89 1.56 14.20
N THR A 168 20.39 0.37 14.53
CA THR A 168 21.02 -0.50 15.51
C THR A 168 22.32 -1.04 14.92
N LYS A 169 22.29 -1.45 13.65
CA LYS A 169 23.44 -1.95 12.90
C LYS A 169 24.57 -0.93 12.76
N THR A 170 24.29 0.38 12.69
CA THR A 170 25.35 1.41 12.65
C THR A 170 26.22 1.46 13.90
N TRP A 171 25.74 0.95 15.03
CA TRP A 171 26.51 0.88 16.28
C TRP A 171 27.35 -0.41 16.39
N MET A 172 27.20 -1.33 15.46
CA MET A 172 27.94 -2.58 15.42
C MET A 172 29.02 -2.49 14.33
N PRO A 173 30.22 -3.04 14.57
CA PRO A 173 31.26 -3.12 13.56
C PRO A 173 30.81 -4.02 12.41
N PRO A 174 31.46 -3.90 11.24
CA PRO A 174 31.17 -4.73 10.07
C PRO A 174 31.64 -6.17 10.33
N CYS A 175 30.82 -6.94 11.04
CA CYS A 175 30.95 -8.37 11.23
C CYS A 175 29.59 -8.94 11.69
N ILE A 176 29.48 -10.27 11.73
CA ILE A 176 28.30 -10.93 12.31
C ILE A 176 28.29 -10.62 13.81
N PRO A 177 27.28 -9.92 14.34
CA PRO A 177 27.23 -9.59 15.76
C PRO A 177 26.94 -10.85 16.59
N SER A 178 27.63 -11.00 17.72
CA SER A 178 27.25 -11.99 18.73
C SER A 178 25.92 -11.61 19.39
N GLU A 179 25.19 -12.59 19.93
CA GLU A 179 23.91 -12.35 20.62
C GLU A 179 24.06 -11.33 21.76
N ASP A 180 25.07 -11.48 22.61
CA ASP A 180 25.36 -10.53 23.69
C ASP A 180 25.53 -9.10 23.19
N ARG A 181 26.21 -8.94 22.05
CA ARG A 181 26.42 -7.62 21.44
C ARG A 181 25.12 -7.07 20.88
N TRP A 182 24.33 -7.90 20.22
CA TRP A 182 23.00 -7.55 19.75
C TRP A 182 22.13 -7.03 20.89
N TYR A 183 22.05 -7.78 22.00
CA TYR A 183 21.28 -7.37 23.18
C TYR A 183 21.78 -6.07 23.79
N ARG A 184 23.11 -5.89 23.92
CA ARG A 184 23.68 -4.65 24.48
C ARG A 184 23.33 -3.42 23.65
N VAL A 185 23.43 -3.51 22.32
CA VAL A 185 23.12 -2.36 21.44
C VAL A 185 21.62 -2.09 21.44
N CYS A 186 20.79 -3.10 21.23
CA CYS A 186 19.33 -2.96 21.21
C CYS A 186 18.79 -2.34 22.52
N ARG A 187 19.28 -2.78 23.69
CA ARG A 187 18.84 -2.24 24.99
C ARG A 187 19.30 -0.81 25.25
N ASN A 188 20.40 -0.37 24.63
CA ASN A 188 20.95 0.97 24.83
C ASN A 188 20.68 1.92 23.65
N GLN A 189 19.90 1.50 22.66
CA GLN A 189 19.68 2.23 21.41
C GLN A 189 19.27 3.68 21.62
N ASP A 190 18.31 3.94 22.52
CA ASP A 190 17.83 5.30 22.80
C ASP A 190 18.91 6.19 23.44
N ARG A 191 19.76 5.60 24.29
CA ARG A 191 20.88 6.32 24.92
C ARG A 191 21.96 6.63 23.88
N LEU A 192 22.28 5.68 23.01
CA LEU A 192 23.25 5.86 21.93
C LEU A 192 22.78 6.93 20.92
N GLU A 193 21.49 6.94 20.54
CA GLU A 193 20.94 8.00 19.68
C GLU A 193 21.03 9.38 20.34
N LYS A 194 20.78 9.50 21.65
CA LYS A 194 20.93 10.77 22.37
C LYS A 194 22.37 11.29 22.36
N VAL A 195 23.34 10.40 22.59
CA VAL A 195 24.77 10.75 22.54
C VAL A 195 25.16 11.19 21.13
N PHE A 196 24.72 10.49 20.09
CA PHE A 196 24.96 10.84 18.70
C PHE A 196 24.45 12.24 18.34
N ARG A 197 23.20 12.55 18.70
CA ARG A 197 22.60 13.87 18.45
C ARG A 197 23.38 14.98 19.15
N CYS A 198 23.82 14.74 20.39
CA CYS A 198 24.62 15.69 21.17
C CYS A 198 26.01 15.92 20.56
N MET A 199 26.66 14.88 20.02
CA MET A 199 27.93 15.01 19.31
C MET A 199 27.77 15.81 18.02
N ILE A 200 26.75 15.53 17.21
CA ILE A 200 26.49 16.27 15.97
C ILE A 200 26.13 17.74 16.24
N SER A 201 25.34 18.03 17.28
CA SER A 201 24.99 19.41 17.61
C SER A 201 26.21 20.24 18.03
N LYS A 202 27.21 19.63 18.68
CA LYS A 202 28.46 20.30 19.04
C LYS A 202 29.35 20.59 17.83
N ILE A 203 29.33 19.72 16.81
CA ILE A 203 30.11 19.90 15.57
C ILE A 203 29.53 21.03 14.69
N LYS A 204 28.22 21.31 14.79
CA LYS A 204 27.57 22.39 14.01
C LYS A 204 27.74 23.80 14.61
N CYS A 205 28.35 23.92 15.78
CA CYS A 205 28.59 25.21 16.45
C CYS A 205 30.06 25.68 16.39
N THR A 206 30.88 25.03 15.56
CA THR A 206 32.24 25.43 15.15
C THR A 206 32.26 25.66 13.66
#